data_AF-A0AAP4UE44-F1
#
_entry.id   AF-A0AAP4UE44-F1
#
_cell.length_a   1.000
_cell.length_b   1.000
_cell.length_c   1.000
_cell.angle_alpha   90.00
_cell.angle_beta   90.00
_cell.angle_gamma   90.00
#
_symmetry.space_group_name_H-M   'P 1'
#
loop_
_entity.id
_entity.type
_entity.pdbx_description
1 polymer ?
#
loop_
_entity_poly.entity_id
_entity_poly.type
_entity_poly.pdbx_seq_one_letter_code
_entity_poly.pdbx_strand_id
1 'polypeptide(L)'
;MTGRTRHFTFFNLIVITGLVILSGCKSTPEPVEPAYVVPAALAHLPLDAASQGLDIIDTQMALGDRNLYLTNHGHIKMLSTAQCPIDISAHRGDFRQPESSYNAIAAALNDNFNSVEIDVMLLKDGTWVNHHDSQTGRATVHYTGERYKLERMSRKDFSELKLRDKDTNALLNERPITAAEAFKIFAAYRLPSQKLNVEIKSDANGQELVDLDNMLRKYIGLSGYYFSAADQDTLYKLRGINPYVYLGFLQGGHPTSIEKLRSDLRKGVKNDAYYLDNQDDIELAGRYGTKRYRSRYKDYTSSEALRKLQNKLGSNSGIHLDIRSYMQHLAVKSRAHSLGMKVYTYSLNGTDYHQTQLLKLNKNKLPDGVIVDATPYKICQRLFTASVPAKRYQPLSNLGRYIASLPQDADFDRFQEMLGYQTEGYYLSLNDGLKSITGTKKAQVKNTTPTPLLEHGFPTITDEKIEHKTGETILLTLPDSKAK
;
A
#
# COMPACT_ATOMS: atom_id res chain seq x y z
N MET A 1 -93.53 -10.40 -9.68
CA MET A 1 -94.54 -9.36 -9.40
C MET A 1 -93.83 -8.02 -9.43
N THR A 2 -93.86 -7.33 -10.57
CA THR A 2 -94.72 -6.14 -10.82
C THR A 2 -94.39 -4.98 -9.89
N GLY A 3 -93.89 -3.87 -10.44
CA GLY A 3 -93.72 -2.64 -9.69
C GLY A 3 -93.06 -1.52 -10.50
N ARG A 4 -93.81 -0.99 -11.47
CA ARG A 4 -93.46 0.15 -12.32
C ARG A 4 -93.78 1.48 -11.59
N THR A 5 -92.98 2.51 -11.93
CA THR A 5 -93.33 3.95 -12.04
C THR A 5 -93.67 4.72 -10.76
N ARG A 6 -93.17 5.94 -10.54
CA ARG A 6 -93.49 7.24 -11.17
C ARG A 6 -92.58 8.31 -10.49
N HIS A 7 -92.23 9.49 -10.98
CA HIS A 7 -92.46 10.26 -12.21
C HIS A 7 -91.71 11.61 -12.08
N PHE A 8 -91.29 12.17 -13.23
CA PHE A 8 -91.27 13.59 -13.63
C PHE A 8 -90.48 14.62 -12.77
N THR A 9 -89.73 15.60 -13.29
CA THR A 9 -89.87 16.36 -14.55
C THR A 9 -88.56 17.16 -14.83
N PHE A 10 -88.09 17.11 -16.08
CA PHE A 10 -87.62 18.21 -16.95
C PHE A 10 -87.01 19.50 -16.35
N PHE A 11 -85.76 19.85 -16.72
CA PHE A 11 -85.45 20.70 -17.90
C PHE A 11 -83.92 20.81 -18.14
N ASN A 12 -83.52 20.72 -19.41
CA ASN A 12 -82.17 20.97 -19.94
C ASN A 12 -81.79 22.46 -19.81
N LEU A 13 -80.51 22.79 -19.57
CA LEU A 13 -79.62 23.34 -20.61
C LEU A 13 -78.18 23.55 -20.10
N ILE A 14 -77.25 23.16 -20.95
CA ILE A 14 -75.79 23.26 -20.95
C ILE A 14 -75.30 24.71 -20.78
N VAL A 15 -74.30 24.95 -19.91
CA VAL A 15 -73.13 25.79 -20.22
C VAL A 15 -71.90 25.27 -19.47
N ILE A 16 -70.91 24.89 -20.26
CA ILE A 16 -69.53 24.59 -19.90
C ILE A 16 -68.83 25.90 -19.49
N THR A 17 -68.25 25.94 -18.29
CA THR A 17 -67.11 26.85 -18.02
C THR A 17 -66.24 26.24 -16.93
N GLY A 18 -64.99 25.96 -17.30
CA GLY A 18 -64.02 25.26 -16.47
C GLY A 18 -63.56 26.08 -15.27
N LEU A 19 -63.52 25.40 -14.12
CA LEU A 19 -62.74 25.82 -12.96
C LEU A 19 -61.65 24.77 -12.74
N VAL A 20 -60.56 24.95 -13.48
CA VAL A 20 -59.24 24.41 -13.18
C VAL A 20 -58.76 25.15 -11.94
N ILE A 21 -58.86 24.52 -10.76
CA ILE A 21 -58.15 25.00 -9.57
C ILE A 21 -56.77 24.36 -9.58
N LEU A 22 -55.83 25.22 -9.97
CA LEU A 22 -54.38 25.16 -9.93
C LEU A 22 -53.80 24.40 -8.72
N SER A 23 -53.48 23.13 -8.89
CA SER A 23 -52.36 22.51 -8.19
C SER A 23 -51.08 22.87 -8.96
N GLY A 24 -50.37 23.89 -8.49
CA GLY A 24 -49.08 24.28 -9.04
C GLY A 24 -48.06 23.16 -8.87
N CYS A 25 -47.91 22.31 -9.88
CA CYS A 25 -46.71 21.52 -10.10
C CYS A 25 -45.55 22.48 -10.40
N LYS A 26 -44.93 23.05 -9.37
CA LYS A 26 -43.51 23.40 -9.44
C LYS A 26 -42.74 22.10 -9.30
N SER A 27 -42.67 21.32 -10.39
CA SER A 27 -41.52 20.47 -10.62
C SER A 27 -40.35 21.43 -10.83
N THR A 28 -39.70 21.85 -9.75
CA THR A 28 -38.38 22.46 -9.84
C THR A 28 -37.54 21.45 -10.63
N PRO A 29 -36.96 21.81 -11.79
CA PRO A 29 -35.97 20.96 -12.42
C PRO A 29 -34.93 20.64 -11.36
N GLU A 30 -34.58 19.37 -11.17
CA GLU A 30 -33.41 19.04 -10.38
C GLU A 30 -32.27 19.93 -10.88
N PRO A 31 -31.54 20.63 -9.99
CA PRO A 31 -30.42 21.43 -10.43
C PRO A 31 -29.52 20.51 -11.23
N VAL A 32 -29.38 20.80 -12.53
CA VAL A 32 -28.45 20.11 -13.39
C VAL A 32 -27.10 20.30 -12.73
N GLU A 33 -26.54 19.25 -12.13
CA GLU A 33 -25.21 19.33 -11.57
C GLU A 33 -24.31 19.85 -12.69
N PRO A 34 -23.59 20.97 -12.45
CA PRO A 34 -22.75 21.54 -13.48
C PRO A 34 -21.81 20.44 -13.98
N ALA A 35 -21.77 20.26 -15.29
CA ALA A 35 -20.97 19.21 -15.91
C ALA A 35 -19.55 19.26 -15.34
N TYR A 36 -19.01 18.09 -14.98
CA TYR A 36 -17.64 17.98 -14.49
C TYR A 36 -16.68 18.46 -15.59
N VAL A 37 -16.17 19.69 -15.45
CA VAL A 37 -15.21 20.28 -16.39
C VAL A 37 -13.82 20.20 -15.79
N VAL A 38 -12.95 19.41 -16.43
CA VAL A 38 -11.51 19.43 -16.13
C VAL A 38 -10.92 20.72 -16.74
N PRO A 39 -10.25 21.58 -15.95
CA PRO A 39 -9.61 22.77 -16.49
C PRO A 39 -8.60 22.41 -17.60
N ALA A 40 -8.56 23.17 -18.69
CA ALA A 40 -7.70 22.87 -19.84
C ALA A 40 -6.21 22.74 -19.46
N ALA A 41 -5.75 23.51 -18.47
CA ALA A 41 -4.39 23.42 -17.93
C ALA A 41 -4.06 22.04 -17.32
N LEU A 42 -5.06 21.29 -16.86
CA LEU A 42 -4.92 20.01 -16.17
C LEU A 42 -5.24 18.81 -17.06
N ALA A 43 -5.68 19.02 -18.30
CA ALA A 43 -6.13 17.95 -19.20
C ALA A 43 -5.05 16.91 -19.57
N HIS A 44 -3.78 17.24 -19.35
CA HIS A 44 -2.64 16.34 -19.59
C HIS A 44 -2.31 15.43 -18.40
N LEU A 45 -2.91 15.68 -17.24
CA LEU A 45 -2.68 14.89 -16.03
C LEU A 45 -3.44 13.55 -16.10
N PRO A 46 -3.04 12.55 -15.29
CA PRO A 46 -3.78 11.30 -15.14
C PRO A 46 -5.25 11.53 -14.75
N LEU A 47 -6.13 10.57 -15.11
CA LEU A 47 -7.57 10.68 -14.88
C LEU A 47 -7.97 10.80 -13.41
N ASP A 48 -7.14 10.31 -12.50
CA ASP A 48 -7.33 10.39 -11.05
C ASP A 48 -6.76 11.67 -10.43
N ALA A 49 -6.22 12.60 -11.24
CA ALA A 49 -5.76 13.89 -10.76
C ALA A 49 -6.91 14.76 -10.22
N ALA A 50 -6.68 15.40 -9.08
CA ALA A 50 -7.62 16.40 -8.55
C ALA A 50 -7.73 17.58 -9.52
N SER A 51 -8.96 17.90 -9.93
CA SER A 51 -9.25 18.99 -10.88
C SER A 51 -10.14 20.10 -10.30
N GLN A 52 -10.54 19.94 -9.03
CA GLN A 52 -11.43 20.84 -8.30
C GLN A 52 -10.77 21.28 -6.98
N GLY A 53 -11.23 22.40 -6.44
CA GLY A 53 -10.74 22.97 -5.19
C GLY A 53 -10.05 24.33 -5.37
N LEU A 54 -9.88 25.05 -4.26
CA LEU A 54 -9.17 26.32 -4.25
C LEU A 54 -7.72 26.12 -4.69
N ASP A 55 -7.23 27.00 -5.56
CA ASP A 55 -5.86 26.99 -6.08
C ASP A 55 -5.42 25.65 -6.72
N ILE A 56 -6.37 24.81 -7.17
CA ILE A 56 -6.04 23.46 -7.65
C ILE A 56 -5.12 23.48 -8.87
N ILE A 57 -5.32 24.43 -9.79
CA ILE A 57 -4.44 24.59 -10.96
C ILE A 57 -3.02 24.93 -10.51
N ASP A 58 -2.86 25.90 -9.60
CA ASP A 58 -1.55 26.33 -9.11
C ASP A 58 -0.83 25.21 -8.33
N THR A 59 -1.58 24.47 -7.51
CA THR A 59 -1.11 23.30 -6.76
C THR A 59 -0.61 22.20 -7.69
N GLN A 60 -1.40 21.83 -8.69
CA GLN A 60 -1.02 20.78 -9.64
C GLN A 60 0.19 21.18 -10.49
N MET A 61 0.28 22.45 -10.90
CA MET A 61 1.42 22.94 -11.66
C MET A 61 2.70 22.99 -10.81
N ALA A 62 2.60 23.36 -9.53
CA ALA A 62 3.73 23.32 -8.59
C ALA A 62 4.21 21.90 -8.30
N LEU A 63 3.30 20.94 -8.19
CA LEU A 63 3.64 19.51 -8.09
C LEU A 63 4.22 18.98 -9.40
N GLY A 64 3.64 19.35 -10.55
CA GLY A 64 4.08 18.93 -11.87
C GLY A 64 5.50 19.36 -12.20
N ASP A 65 5.93 20.53 -11.72
CA ASP A 65 7.32 20.99 -11.81
C ASP A 65 8.32 20.03 -11.12
N ARG A 66 7.83 19.20 -10.19
CA ARG A 66 8.57 18.17 -9.46
C ARG A 66 8.28 16.75 -9.94
N ASN A 67 7.64 16.56 -11.10
CA ASN A 67 7.20 15.24 -11.58
C ASN A 67 6.17 14.57 -10.65
N LEU A 68 5.35 15.38 -9.96
CA LEU A 68 4.29 14.93 -9.05
C LEU A 68 2.91 15.45 -9.48
N TYR A 69 1.85 14.86 -8.94
CA TYR A 69 0.49 15.41 -9.00
C TYR A 69 -0.33 14.97 -7.79
N LEU A 70 -1.36 15.76 -7.47
CA LEU A 70 -2.33 15.47 -6.41
C LEU A 70 -3.49 14.67 -7.00
N THR A 71 -3.88 13.59 -6.33
CA THR A 71 -5.06 12.81 -6.72
C THR A 71 -6.34 13.35 -6.11
N ASN A 72 -7.48 12.98 -6.70
CA ASN A 72 -8.80 13.26 -6.15
C ASN A 72 -9.06 12.65 -4.75
N HIS A 73 -8.21 11.75 -4.28
CA HIS A 73 -8.25 11.16 -2.94
C HIS A 73 -7.22 11.80 -1.98
N GLY A 74 -6.56 12.89 -2.37
CA GLY A 74 -5.66 13.64 -1.50
C GLY A 74 -4.22 13.10 -1.38
N HIS A 75 -3.88 12.06 -2.15
CA HIS A 75 -2.53 11.49 -2.21
C HIS A 75 -1.68 12.18 -3.27
N ILE A 76 -0.37 12.23 -3.06
CA ILE A 76 0.59 12.73 -4.05
C ILE A 76 1.23 11.53 -4.77
N LYS A 77 1.24 11.56 -6.10
CA LYS A 77 1.81 10.50 -6.95
C LYS A 77 2.81 11.06 -7.93
N MET A 78 3.66 10.17 -8.45
CA MET A 78 4.60 10.50 -9.54
C MET A 78 3.86 10.57 -10.88
N LEU A 79 4.12 11.60 -11.67
CA LEU A 79 3.65 11.70 -13.06
C LEU A 79 4.32 10.66 -13.96
N SER A 80 5.61 10.40 -13.72
CA SER A 80 6.38 9.39 -14.45
C SER A 80 7.41 8.72 -13.55
N THR A 81 7.50 7.39 -13.63
CA THR A 81 8.53 6.57 -12.96
C THR A 81 9.72 6.27 -13.87
N ALA A 82 9.82 6.87 -15.06
CA ALA A 82 10.86 6.53 -16.05
C ALA A 82 12.31 6.70 -15.53
N GLN A 83 12.52 7.58 -14.54
CA GLN A 83 13.83 7.81 -13.91
C GLN A 83 14.23 6.71 -12.90
N CYS A 84 13.33 5.77 -12.64
CA CYS A 84 13.41 4.74 -11.62
C CYS A 84 13.38 3.36 -12.30
N PRO A 85 14.52 2.91 -12.87
CA PRO A 85 14.59 1.69 -13.67
C PRO A 85 14.66 0.43 -12.78
N ILE A 86 13.68 0.27 -11.89
CA ILE A 86 13.53 -0.88 -11.00
C ILE A 86 12.04 -1.23 -10.91
N ASP A 87 11.72 -2.52 -10.95
CA ASP A 87 10.35 -2.99 -10.77
C ASP A 87 9.96 -2.85 -9.29
N ILE A 88 8.95 -2.03 -8.98
CA ILE A 88 8.43 -1.84 -7.61
C ILE A 88 7.13 -2.63 -7.46
N SER A 89 7.17 -3.65 -6.60
CA SER A 89 6.04 -4.51 -6.30
C SER A 89 5.45 -4.18 -4.94
N ALA A 90 4.13 -3.95 -4.88
CA ALA A 90 3.41 -3.75 -3.63
C ALA A 90 3.29 -5.10 -2.90
N HIS A 91 3.88 -5.21 -1.72
CA HIS A 91 3.84 -6.43 -0.91
C HIS A 91 2.43 -6.64 -0.32
N ARG A 92 1.75 -7.71 -0.73
CA ARG A 92 0.35 -8.01 -0.36
C ARG A 92 -0.65 -6.90 -0.71
N GLY A 93 -0.35 -6.09 -1.73
CA GLY A 93 -1.09 -4.87 -2.06
C GLY A 93 -0.54 -3.62 -1.38
N ASP A 94 -1.35 -2.57 -1.33
CA ASP A 94 -0.96 -1.30 -0.73
C ASP A 94 -0.85 -1.45 0.78
N PHE A 95 0.32 -1.10 1.32
CA PHE A 95 0.62 -1.31 2.73
C PHE A 95 -0.29 -0.52 3.69
N ARG A 96 -0.95 0.55 3.22
CA ARG A 96 -1.88 1.39 4.00
C ARG A 96 -3.27 0.78 4.12
N GLN A 97 -3.52 -0.32 3.40
CA GLN A 97 -4.79 -1.04 3.43
C GLN A 97 -4.59 -2.41 4.07
N PRO A 98 -5.64 -3.01 4.66
CA PRO A 98 -5.57 -4.38 5.16
C PRO A 98 -5.12 -5.34 4.05
N GLU A 99 -4.12 -6.16 4.33
CA GLU A 99 -3.71 -7.21 3.38
C GLU A 99 -4.88 -8.17 3.11
N SER A 100 -4.83 -8.91 1.99
CA SER A 100 -5.91 -9.82 1.59
C SER A 100 -7.27 -9.14 1.31
N SER A 101 -7.29 -7.83 1.10
CA SER A 101 -8.49 -7.03 0.83
C SER A 101 -8.61 -6.57 -0.62
N TYR A 102 -9.81 -6.12 -0.99
CA TYR A 102 -10.05 -5.40 -2.23
C TYR A 102 -9.22 -4.11 -2.30
N ASN A 103 -9.27 -3.32 -1.24
CA ASN A 103 -8.70 -1.98 -1.19
C ASN A 103 -7.18 -2.02 -1.33
N ALA A 104 -6.50 -3.03 -0.79
CA ALA A 104 -5.07 -3.19 -0.95
C ALA A 104 -4.65 -3.37 -2.41
N ILE A 105 -5.36 -4.19 -3.18
CA ILE A 105 -5.05 -4.40 -4.61
C ILE A 105 -5.37 -3.14 -5.42
N ALA A 106 -6.57 -2.58 -5.24
CA ALA A 106 -7.01 -1.42 -6.00
C ALA A 106 -6.14 -0.18 -5.71
N ALA A 107 -5.81 0.08 -4.44
CA ALA A 107 -4.96 1.20 -4.05
C ALA A 107 -3.54 1.06 -4.63
N ALA A 108 -2.94 -0.13 -4.59
CA ALA A 108 -1.61 -0.34 -5.17
C ALA A 108 -1.58 -0.12 -6.70
N LEU A 109 -2.64 -0.55 -7.40
CA LEU A 109 -2.74 -0.29 -8.84
C LEU A 109 -2.90 1.19 -9.13
N ASN A 110 -3.76 1.88 -8.38
CA ASN A 110 -3.95 3.32 -8.49
C ASN A 110 -2.64 4.08 -8.18
N ASP A 111 -1.83 3.60 -7.23
CA ASP A 111 -0.54 4.20 -6.87
C ASP A 111 0.60 3.91 -7.86
N ASN A 112 0.28 3.30 -9.02
CA ASN A 112 1.20 3.05 -10.12
C ASN A 112 2.38 2.13 -9.76
N PHE A 113 2.17 1.20 -8.83
CA PHE A 113 3.13 0.10 -8.64
C PHE A 113 3.31 -0.69 -9.95
N ASN A 114 4.52 -1.17 -10.24
CA ASN A 114 4.78 -2.00 -11.43
C ASN A 114 4.10 -3.37 -11.29
N SER A 115 4.04 -3.88 -10.07
CA SER A 115 3.29 -5.09 -9.77
C SER A 115 2.62 -5.03 -8.41
N VAL A 116 1.58 -5.84 -8.26
CA VAL A 116 0.96 -6.13 -6.96
C VAL A 116 1.29 -7.57 -6.63
N GLU A 117 1.85 -7.81 -5.45
CA GLU A 117 2.06 -9.16 -4.95
C GLU A 117 0.89 -9.53 -4.03
N ILE A 118 0.44 -10.78 -4.15
CA ILE A 118 -0.55 -11.39 -3.28
C ILE A 118 -0.13 -12.82 -2.98
N ASP A 119 -0.56 -13.31 -1.83
CA ASP A 119 -0.35 -14.68 -1.40
C ASP A 119 -1.61 -15.51 -1.66
N VAL A 120 -1.44 -16.74 -2.14
CA VAL A 120 -2.56 -17.66 -2.33
C VAL A 120 -2.39 -18.97 -1.58
N MET A 121 -3.49 -19.41 -0.96
CA MET A 121 -3.59 -20.63 -0.18
C MET A 121 -4.84 -21.43 -0.54
N LEU A 122 -4.79 -22.73 -0.28
CA LEU A 122 -5.91 -23.66 -0.44
C LEU A 122 -6.69 -23.82 0.86
N LEU A 123 -8.01 -23.76 0.75
CA LEU A 123 -8.94 -24.24 1.77
C LEU A 123 -9.11 -25.76 1.70
N LYS A 124 -9.84 -26.33 2.66
CA LYS A 124 -10.10 -27.78 2.75
C LYS A 124 -10.72 -28.38 1.47
N ASP A 125 -11.55 -27.60 0.78
CA ASP A 125 -12.26 -28.02 -0.42
C ASP A 125 -11.50 -27.72 -1.73
N GLY A 126 -10.25 -27.27 -1.65
CA GLY A 126 -9.44 -26.89 -2.80
C GLY A 126 -9.71 -25.47 -3.31
N THR A 127 -10.56 -24.67 -2.64
CA THR A 127 -10.78 -23.27 -3.01
C THR A 127 -9.51 -22.44 -2.75
N TRP A 128 -9.04 -21.73 -3.78
CA TRP A 128 -7.97 -20.75 -3.65
C TRP A 128 -8.44 -19.43 -3.02
N VAL A 129 -7.74 -18.98 -1.98
CA VAL A 129 -7.99 -17.72 -1.28
C VAL A 129 -6.77 -16.80 -1.30
N ASN A 130 -6.99 -15.48 -1.25
CA ASN A 130 -5.92 -14.50 -1.06
C ASN A 130 -5.61 -14.44 0.44
N HIS A 131 -4.51 -15.05 0.87
CA HIS A 131 -4.12 -15.14 2.27
C HIS A 131 -2.66 -15.59 2.43
N HIS A 132 -1.96 -15.01 3.40
CA HIS A 132 -0.54 -15.29 3.65
C HIS A 132 -0.29 -16.39 4.70
N ASP A 133 -1.04 -16.38 5.80
CA ASP A 133 -0.73 -17.18 6.99
C ASP A 133 -1.44 -18.54 6.95
N SER A 134 -0.81 -19.60 7.43
CA SER A 134 -1.45 -20.92 7.47
C SER A 134 -2.66 -21.03 8.41
N GLN A 135 -2.92 -20.00 9.20
CA GLN A 135 -4.06 -19.93 10.12
C GLN A 135 -4.55 -18.48 10.33
N THR A 136 -5.75 -18.33 10.88
CA THR A 136 -6.31 -17.04 11.27
C THR A 136 -5.70 -16.50 12.56
N GLY A 137 -5.75 -15.18 12.76
CA GLY A 137 -5.33 -14.51 14.00
C GLY A 137 -4.77 -13.11 13.76
N ARG A 138 -3.76 -13.02 12.90
CA ARG A 138 -3.03 -11.78 12.58
C ARG A 138 -3.82 -10.85 11.67
N ALA A 139 -3.90 -11.16 10.38
CA ALA A 139 -4.56 -10.29 9.39
C ALA A 139 -6.07 -10.55 9.26
N THR A 140 -6.50 -11.79 9.52
CA THR A 140 -7.89 -12.22 9.42
C THR A 140 -8.32 -12.94 10.69
N VAL A 141 -9.55 -12.72 11.14
CA VAL A 141 -10.00 -13.17 12.47
C VAL A 141 -11.39 -13.78 12.36
N HIS A 142 -11.61 -14.87 13.08
CA HIS A 142 -12.95 -15.39 13.29
C HIS A 142 -13.65 -14.63 14.41
N TYR A 143 -14.98 -14.47 14.35
CA TYR A 143 -15.72 -13.67 15.35
C TYR A 143 -15.59 -14.18 16.79
N THR A 144 -15.24 -15.46 16.99
CA THR A 144 -14.97 -16.04 18.31
C THR A 144 -13.59 -15.67 18.88
N GLY A 145 -12.70 -15.10 18.07
CA GLY A 145 -11.30 -14.87 18.41
C GLY A 145 -10.42 -16.13 18.35
N GLU A 146 -11.00 -17.30 18.10
CA GLU A 146 -10.25 -18.54 17.92
C GLU A 146 -9.46 -18.56 16.60
N ARG A 147 -8.37 -19.34 16.61
CA ARG A 147 -7.52 -19.53 15.45
C ARG A 147 -7.82 -20.84 14.76
N TYR A 148 -7.94 -20.77 13.45
CA TYR A 148 -8.25 -21.93 12.62
C TYR A 148 -7.23 -22.04 11.49
N LYS A 149 -6.79 -23.27 11.23
CA LYS A 149 -5.93 -23.56 10.08
C LYS A 149 -6.73 -23.43 8.79
N LEU A 150 -6.18 -22.70 7.82
CA LEU A 150 -6.82 -22.46 6.53
C LEU A 150 -7.08 -23.76 5.75
N GLU A 151 -6.12 -24.69 5.78
CA GLU A 151 -6.23 -26.01 5.11
C GLU A 151 -7.40 -26.87 5.62
N ARG A 152 -8.02 -26.51 6.76
CA ARG A 152 -9.15 -27.22 7.37
C ARG A 152 -10.46 -26.45 7.29
N MET A 153 -10.40 -25.20 6.83
CA MET A 153 -11.53 -24.27 6.80
C MET A 153 -12.38 -24.52 5.56
N SER A 154 -13.70 -24.37 5.68
CA SER A 154 -14.60 -24.36 4.52
C SER A 154 -14.65 -22.97 3.88
N ARG A 155 -15.07 -22.89 2.61
CA ARG A 155 -15.30 -21.58 1.96
C ARG A 155 -16.29 -20.69 2.71
N LYS A 156 -17.30 -21.29 3.36
CA LYS A 156 -18.28 -20.54 4.16
C LYS A 156 -17.60 -19.89 5.37
N ASP A 157 -16.87 -20.68 6.15
CA ASP A 157 -16.19 -20.17 7.36
C ASP A 157 -15.16 -19.09 6.99
N PHE A 158 -14.44 -19.26 5.87
CA PHE A 158 -13.52 -18.25 5.36
C PHE A 158 -14.23 -16.92 5.05
N SER A 159 -15.43 -16.99 4.47
CA SER A 159 -16.20 -15.78 4.13
C SER A 159 -16.77 -15.04 5.35
N GLU A 160 -16.83 -15.70 6.51
CA GLU A 160 -17.28 -15.12 7.78
C GLU A 160 -16.13 -14.47 8.57
N LEU A 161 -14.88 -14.63 8.13
CA LEU A 161 -13.74 -13.94 8.72
C LEU A 161 -13.83 -12.43 8.55
N LYS A 162 -13.22 -11.71 9.48
CA LYS A 162 -13.05 -10.26 9.45
C LYS A 162 -11.59 -9.89 9.26
N LEU A 163 -11.33 -8.82 8.52
CA LEU A 163 -10.01 -8.22 8.39
C LEU A 163 -9.66 -7.39 9.65
N ARG A 164 -8.36 -7.22 9.91
CA ARG A 164 -7.87 -6.26 10.90
C ARG A 164 -7.31 -5.02 10.22
N ASP A 165 -7.55 -3.89 10.86
CA ASP A 165 -6.85 -2.65 10.56
C ASP A 165 -5.38 -2.77 10.98
N LYS A 166 -4.45 -2.32 10.12
CA LYS A 166 -3.02 -2.55 10.35
C LYS A 166 -2.42 -1.62 11.41
N ASP A 167 -3.02 -0.45 11.63
CA ASP A 167 -2.49 0.57 12.53
C ASP A 167 -3.12 0.47 13.92
N THR A 168 -4.43 0.22 13.97
CA THR A 168 -5.23 0.20 15.20
C THR A 168 -5.51 -1.21 15.72
N ASN A 169 -5.26 -2.24 14.90
CA ASN A 169 -5.60 -3.64 15.17
C ASN A 169 -7.12 -3.90 15.35
N ALA A 170 -7.96 -2.91 15.02
CA ALA A 170 -9.41 -3.01 15.11
C ALA A 170 -9.96 -4.03 14.10
N LEU A 171 -11.02 -4.74 14.48
CA LEU A 171 -11.77 -5.56 13.53
C LEU A 171 -12.53 -4.66 12.58
N LEU A 172 -12.33 -4.87 11.28
CA LEU A 172 -13.04 -4.18 10.23
C LEU A 172 -14.30 -4.95 9.86
N ASN A 173 -15.32 -4.24 9.39
CA ASN A 173 -16.50 -4.89 8.80
C ASN A 173 -16.24 -5.31 7.34
N GLU A 174 -15.07 -5.88 7.09
CA GLU A 174 -14.60 -6.35 5.79
C GLU A 174 -14.15 -7.79 5.93
N ARG A 175 -14.36 -8.61 4.90
CA ARG A 175 -13.90 -10.01 4.86
C ARG A 175 -12.68 -10.16 3.97
N PRO A 176 -11.83 -11.16 4.18
CA PRO A 176 -10.83 -11.52 3.19
C PRO A 176 -11.48 -12.02 1.90
N ILE A 177 -10.74 -11.90 0.80
CA ILE A 177 -11.22 -12.24 -0.54
C ILE A 177 -10.64 -13.57 -1.04
N THR A 178 -11.38 -14.23 -1.92
CA THR A 178 -10.87 -15.39 -2.66
C THR A 178 -9.83 -14.96 -3.69
N ALA A 179 -9.00 -15.91 -4.16
CA ALA A 179 -8.03 -15.60 -5.22
C ALA A 179 -8.74 -15.15 -6.51
N ALA A 180 -9.87 -15.77 -6.86
CA ALA A 180 -10.67 -15.38 -8.02
C ALA A 180 -11.23 -13.94 -7.91
N GLU A 181 -11.61 -13.50 -6.71
CA GLU A 181 -12.00 -12.12 -6.46
C GLU A 181 -10.80 -11.17 -6.65
N ALA A 182 -9.64 -11.50 -6.06
CA ALA A 182 -8.40 -10.75 -6.24
C ALA A 182 -8.04 -10.57 -7.73
N PHE A 183 -8.19 -11.62 -8.55
CA PHE A 183 -7.88 -11.55 -9.98
C PHE A 183 -8.84 -10.65 -10.76
N LYS A 184 -10.13 -10.66 -10.42
CA LYS A 184 -11.12 -9.76 -11.04
C LYS A 184 -10.85 -8.30 -10.69
N ILE A 185 -10.51 -8.03 -9.43
CA ILE A 185 -10.16 -6.69 -8.95
C ILE A 185 -8.92 -6.20 -9.67
N PHE A 186 -7.87 -7.03 -9.70
CA PHE A 186 -6.65 -6.70 -10.43
C PHE A 186 -6.93 -6.40 -11.91
N ALA A 187 -7.70 -7.26 -12.58
CA ALA A 187 -8.07 -7.07 -13.98
C ALA A 187 -8.87 -5.77 -14.24
N ALA A 188 -9.72 -5.37 -13.29
CA ALA A 188 -10.55 -4.17 -13.42
C ALA A 188 -9.76 -2.86 -13.29
N TYR A 189 -8.68 -2.85 -12.50
CA TYR A 189 -7.92 -1.63 -12.18
C TYR A 189 -6.58 -1.53 -12.89
N ARG A 190 -6.00 -2.63 -13.37
CA ARG A 190 -4.63 -2.61 -13.90
C ARG A 190 -4.50 -1.79 -15.17
N LEU A 191 -3.40 -1.06 -15.25
CA LEU A 191 -2.85 -0.59 -16.53
C LEU A 191 -2.15 -1.76 -17.26
N PRO A 192 -2.02 -1.71 -18.61
CA PRO A 192 -1.41 -2.80 -19.37
C PRO A 192 0.00 -3.21 -18.94
N SER A 193 0.78 -2.28 -18.40
CA SER A 193 2.15 -2.49 -17.91
C SER A 193 2.21 -3.13 -16.53
N GLN A 194 1.12 -3.11 -15.76
CA GLN A 194 1.09 -3.63 -14.39
C GLN A 194 0.84 -5.15 -14.37
N LYS A 195 1.52 -5.83 -13.44
CA LYS A 195 1.46 -7.30 -13.30
C LYS A 195 1.05 -7.74 -11.89
N LEU A 196 0.39 -8.90 -11.81
CA LEU A 196 0.10 -9.57 -10.56
C LEU A 196 1.19 -10.61 -10.28
N ASN A 197 1.88 -10.50 -9.15
CA ASN A 197 2.68 -11.59 -8.59
C ASN A 197 1.79 -12.45 -7.70
N VAL A 198 1.67 -13.73 -8.01
CA VAL A 198 0.91 -14.69 -7.21
C VAL A 198 1.89 -15.60 -6.47
N GLU A 199 2.10 -15.36 -5.18
CA GLU A 199 2.92 -16.23 -4.34
C GLU A 199 2.11 -17.43 -3.84
N ILE A 200 2.56 -18.65 -4.15
CA ILE A 200 1.90 -19.87 -3.70
C ILE A 200 2.50 -20.32 -2.36
N LYS A 201 1.66 -20.37 -1.32
CA LYS A 201 2.06 -20.76 0.05
C LYS A 201 1.61 -22.17 0.46
N SER A 202 0.69 -22.77 -0.28
CA SER A 202 0.19 -24.14 -0.02
C SER A 202 0.98 -25.20 -0.80
N ASP A 203 1.01 -26.41 -0.24
CA ASP A 203 1.46 -27.61 -0.97
C ASP A 203 0.34 -28.04 -1.93
N ALA A 204 0.40 -27.54 -3.16
CA ALA A 204 -0.62 -27.77 -4.17
C ALA A 204 -0.22 -28.89 -5.15
N ASN A 205 -1.19 -29.72 -5.50
CA ASN A 205 -1.03 -30.73 -6.53
C ASN A 205 -1.15 -30.13 -7.94
N GLY A 206 -0.84 -30.93 -8.96
CA GLY A 206 -0.83 -30.46 -10.35
C GLY A 206 -2.19 -29.93 -10.83
N GLN A 207 -3.31 -30.53 -10.41
CA GLN A 207 -4.65 -30.10 -10.82
C GLN A 207 -5.01 -28.75 -10.19
N GLU A 208 -4.73 -28.56 -8.91
CA GLU A 208 -4.97 -27.29 -8.20
C GLU A 208 -4.19 -26.13 -8.83
N LEU A 209 -2.96 -26.40 -9.27
CA LEU A 209 -2.12 -25.43 -10.00
C LEU A 209 -2.65 -25.12 -11.41
N VAL A 210 -3.18 -26.14 -12.13
CA VAL A 210 -3.86 -25.94 -13.41
C VAL A 210 -5.09 -25.05 -13.25
N ASP A 211 -5.89 -25.29 -12.21
CA ASP A 211 -7.09 -24.50 -11.93
C ASP A 211 -6.74 -23.05 -11.58
N LEU A 212 -5.68 -22.84 -10.80
CA LEU A 212 -5.14 -21.52 -10.50
C LEU A 212 -4.71 -20.76 -11.77
N ASP A 213 -3.89 -21.38 -12.62
CA ASP A 213 -3.41 -20.77 -13.86
C ASP A 213 -4.57 -20.50 -14.84
N ASN A 214 -5.56 -21.38 -14.93
CA ASN A 214 -6.76 -21.18 -15.74
C ASN A 214 -7.58 -19.96 -15.26
N MET A 215 -7.73 -19.77 -13.95
CA MET A 215 -8.40 -18.58 -13.41
C MET A 215 -7.66 -17.29 -13.79
N LEU A 216 -6.33 -17.29 -13.67
CA LEU A 216 -5.49 -16.15 -14.02
C LEU A 216 -5.56 -15.82 -15.52
N ARG A 217 -5.44 -16.83 -16.39
CA ARG A 217 -5.61 -16.66 -17.84
C ARG A 217 -6.98 -16.09 -18.19
N LYS A 218 -8.03 -16.57 -17.52
CA LYS A 218 -9.41 -16.14 -17.76
C LYS A 218 -9.65 -14.68 -17.37
N TYR A 219 -9.18 -14.25 -16.19
CA TYR A 219 -9.49 -12.92 -15.68
C TYR A 219 -8.47 -11.85 -16.10
N ILE A 220 -7.18 -12.18 -16.13
CA ILE A 220 -6.10 -11.20 -16.30
C ILE A 220 -5.49 -11.26 -17.70
N GLY A 221 -5.40 -12.46 -18.27
CA GLY A 221 -4.69 -12.74 -19.53
C GLY A 221 -3.20 -13.05 -19.34
N LEU A 222 -2.61 -13.74 -20.32
CA LEU A 222 -1.28 -14.38 -20.22
C LEU A 222 -0.11 -13.45 -19.87
N SER A 223 -0.19 -12.16 -20.17
CA SER A 223 0.90 -11.20 -19.96
C SER A 223 0.81 -10.42 -18.63
N GLY A 224 -0.34 -10.53 -17.93
CA GLY A 224 -0.64 -9.67 -16.78
C GLY A 224 -0.32 -10.28 -15.42
N TYR A 225 0.28 -11.48 -15.36
CA TYR A 225 0.63 -12.11 -14.10
C TYR A 225 1.92 -12.92 -14.18
N TYR A 226 2.45 -13.28 -13.01
CA TYR A 226 3.53 -14.24 -12.83
C TYR A 226 3.41 -14.94 -11.47
N PHE A 227 4.17 -16.01 -11.27
CA PHE A 227 4.16 -16.75 -10.01
C PHE A 227 5.47 -16.60 -9.25
N SER A 228 5.38 -16.66 -7.93
CA SER A 228 6.52 -16.93 -7.04
C SER A 228 6.18 -18.05 -6.05
N ALA A 229 7.20 -18.76 -5.59
CA ALA A 229 7.04 -19.73 -4.50
C ALA A 229 8.39 -20.04 -3.85
N ALA A 230 8.36 -20.40 -2.57
CA ALA A 230 9.52 -20.91 -1.85
C ALA A 230 9.77 -22.42 -2.09
N ASP A 231 8.74 -23.15 -2.55
CA ASP A 231 8.87 -24.55 -2.93
C ASP A 231 9.25 -24.71 -4.41
N GLN A 232 10.35 -25.42 -4.67
CA GLN A 232 10.85 -25.64 -6.02
C GLN A 232 9.97 -26.59 -6.83
N ASP A 233 9.37 -27.58 -6.18
CA ASP A 233 8.54 -28.58 -6.88
C ASP A 233 7.27 -27.93 -7.45
N THR A 234 6.64 -27.04 -6.69
CA THR A 234 5.54 -26.17 -7.14
C THR A 234 5.91 -25.39 -8.39
N LEU A 235 7.09 -24.76 -8.42
CA LEU A 235 7.55 -24.02 -9.60
C LEU A 235 7.86 -24.94 -10.79
N TYR A 236 8.38 -26.15 -10.55
CA TYR A 236 8.62 -27.13 -11.61
C TYR A 236 7.32 -27.63 -12.25
N LYS A 237 6.30 -27.92 -11.43
CA LYS A 237 4.95 -28.26 -11.91
C LYS A 237 4.37 -27.11 -12.74
N LEU A 238 4.45 -25.88 -12.22
CA LEU A 238 3.98 -24.69 -12.93
C LEU A 238 4.69 -24.47 -14.27
N ARG A 239 6.00 -24.74 -14.36
CA ARG A 239 6.70 -24.65 -15.64
C ARG A 239 6.13 -25.62 -16.68
N GLY A 240 5.70 -26.82 -16.25
CA GLY A 240 5.01 -27.78 -17.11
C GLY A 240 3.61 -27.32 -17.56
N ILE A 241 2.90 -26.59 -16.71
CA ILE A 241 1.54 -26.07 -16.96
C ILE A 241 1.58 -24.81 -17.85
N ASN A 242 2.54 -23.92 -17.58
CA ASN A 242 2.70 -22.64 -18.27
C ASN A 242 4.18 -22.43 -18.65
N PRO A 243 4.58 -22.79 -19.88
CA PRO A 243 5.97 -22.76 -20.30
C PRO A 243 6.54 -21.35 -20.49
N TYR A 244 5.69 -20.31 -20.52
CA TYR A 244 6.11 -18.94 -20.84
C TYR A 244 6.01 -17.96 -19.67
N VAL A 245 5.22 -18.25 -18.64
CA VAL A 245 5.07 -17.35 -17.49
C VAL A 245 6.39 -17.17 -16.74
N TYR A 246 6.62 -15.99 -16.17
CA TYR A 246 7.76 -15.79 -15.28
C TYR A 246 7.57 -16.57 -13.98
N LEU A 247 8.64 -17.23 -13.50
CA LEU A 247 8.66 -17.97 -12.24
C LEU A 247 9.76 -17.43 -11.32
N GLY A 248 9.37 -16.86 -10.17
CA GLY A 248 10.28 -16.37 -9.15
C GLY A 248 10.51 -17.39 -8.03
N PHE A 249 11.73 -17.91 -7.90
CA PHE A 249 12.09 -18.74 -6.75
C PHE A 249 12.40 -17.88 -5.54
N LEU A 250 11.59 -18.02 -4.48
CA LEU A 250 11.76 -17.30 -3.23
C LEU A 250 12.72 -18.08 -2.32
N GLN A 251 13.96 -17.61 -2.23
CA GLN A 251 14.89 -18.13 -1.23
C GLN A 251 14.44 -17.67 0.15
N GLY A 252 14.45 -18.58 1.13
CA GLY A 252 14.12 -18.24 2.51
C GLY A 252 14.97 -17.09 3.08
N GLY A 253 14.44 -16.41 4.09
CA GLY A 253 15.08 -15.24 4.68
C GLY A 253 16.49 -15.52 5.20
N HIS A 254 17.38 -14.53 5.13
CA HIS A 254 18.71 -14.68 5.70
C HIS A 254 18.63 -15.06 7.19
N PRO A 255 19.48 -15.97 7.72
CA PRO A 255 19.40 -16.40 9.12
C PRO A 255 19.37 -15.25 10.14
N THR A 256 20.17 -14.19 9.91
CA THR A 256 20.15 -12.98 10.77
C THR A 256 18.85 -12.19 10.67
N SER A 257 18.18 -12.17 9.51
CA SER A 257 16.88 -11.51 9.37
C SER A 257 15.83 -12.25 10.20
N ILE A 258 15.84 -13.57 10.16
CA ILE A 258 14.98 -14.43 11.00
C ILE A 258 15.28 -14.24 12.49
N GLU A 259 16.57 -14.18 12.88
CA GLU A 259 16.96 -13.94 14.26
C GLU A 259 16.49 -12.59 14.79
N LYS A 260 16.60 -11.52 13.97
CA LYS A 260 16.11 -10.19 14.32
C LYS A 260 14.59 -10.15 14.43
N LEU A 261 13.88 -10.67 13.42
CA LEU A 261 12.43 -10.80 13.47
C LEU A 261 12.01 -11.50 14.77
N ARG A 262 12.57 -12.67 15.08
CA ARG A 262 12.31 -13.39 16.33
C ARG A 262 12.60 -12.56 17.59
N SER A 263 13.70 -11.80 17.60
CA SER A 263 14.07 -10.95 18.73
C SER A 263 13.08 -9.81 18.94
N ASP A 264 12.67 -9.16 17.85
CA ASP A 264 11.72 -8.05 17.87
C ASP A 264 10.33 -8.56 18.28
N LEU A 265 9.92 -9.72 17.78
CA LEU A 265 8.72 -10.43 18.23
C LEU A 265 8.78 -10.71 19.74
N ARG A 266 9.88 -11.27 20.25
CA ARG A 266 10.11 -11.52 21.70
C ARG A 266 10.09 -10.27 22.58
N LYS A 267 10.57 -9.13 22.07
CA LYS A 267 10.50 -7.86 22.79
C LYS A 267 9.06 -7.33 22.80
N GLY A 268 8.38 -7.41 21.67
CA GLY A 268 6.97 -7.09 21.55
C GLY A 268 6.07 -7.97 22.42
N VAL A 269 6.44 -9.22 22.67
CA VAL A 269 5.77 -10.15 23.61
C VAL A 269 5.67 -9.62 25.05
N LYS A 270 6.49 -8.66 25.47
CA LYS A 270 6.35 -8.03 26.80
C LYS A 270 5.21 -7.01 26.89
N ASN A 271 4.62 -6.63 25.75
CA ASN A 271 3.47 -5.74 25.65
C ASN A 271 2.28 -6.55 25.09
N ASP A 272 1.30 -6.85 25.94
CA ASP A 272 0.34 -7.97 25.82
C ASP A 272 -0.51 -8.01 24.51
N ALA A 273 -0.74 -6.88 23.84
CA ALA A 273 -1.50 -6.83 22.57
C ALA A 273 -0.66 -7.27 21.34
N TYR A 274 0.62 -6.91 21.29
CA TYR A 274 1.51 -7.18 20.14
C TYR A 274 1.88 -8.67 20.01
N TYR A 275 1.80 -9.41 21.13
CA TYR A 275 2.09 -10.84 21.19
C TYR A 275 1.09 -11.68 20.40
N LEU A 276 -0.19 -11.36 20.52
CA LEU A 276 -1.28 -12.12 19.89
C LEU A 276 -1.28 -11.89 18.38
N ASP A 277 -0.92 -10.72 17.89
CA ASP A 277 -0.93 -10.45 16.45
C ASP A 277 0.21 -11.16 15.70
N ASN A 278 1.33 -11.45 16.35
CA ASN A 278 2.53 -11.92 15.65
C ASN A 278 2.91 -13.39 15.94
N GLN A 279 2.04 -14.16 16.59
CA GLN A 279 2.35 -15.53 17.01
C GLN A 279 2.62 -16.52 15.86
N ASP A 280 2.29 -16.18 14.60
CA ASP A 280 2.56 -17.04 13.44
C ASP A 280 3.78 -16.61 12.63
N ASP A 281 4.18 -15.34 12.70
CA ASP A 281 5.56 -14.94 12.41
C ASP A 281 6.52 -15.57 13.45
N ILE A 282 6.03 -15.79 14.68
CA ILE A 282 6.66 -16.67 15.66
C ILE A 282 6.59 -18.14 15.21
N GLU A 283 5.61 -18.62 14.43
CA GLU A 283 5.66 -19.99 13.86
C GLU A 283 6.69 -20.13 12.73
N LEU A 284 6.85 -19.15 11.84
CA LEU A 284 7.94 -19.16 10.84
C LEU A 284 9.32 -19.15 11.54
N ALA A 285 9.46 -18.39 12.64
CA ALA A 285 10.66 -18.32 13.48
C ALA A 285 10.75 -19.36 14.62
N GLY A 286 9.70 -20.16 14.82
CA GLY A 286 9.47 -21.00 16.01
C GLY A 286 9.31 -22.48 15.68
N ARG A 287 8.76 -22.83 14.51
CA ARG A 287 8.82 -24.21 13.95
C ARG A 287 10.27 -24.64 13.71
N TYR A 288 11.19 -23.68 13.58
CA TYR A 288 12.63 -23.91 13.57
C TYR A 288 13.29 -23.03 14.61
N GLY A 289 13.83 -23.62 15.69
CA GLY A 289 14.84 -22.91 16.48
C GLY A 289 15.89 -22.32 15.53
N THR A 290 16.33 -21.08 15.73
CA THR A 290 17.23 -20.37 14.78
C THR A 290 18.47 -21.18 14.40
N LYS A 291 18.98 -22.01 15.34
CA LYS A 291 20.02 -23.00 15.09
C LYS A 291 19.63 -24.04 14.02
N ARG A 292 18.42 -24.60 14.11
CA ARG A 292 17.85 -25.57 13.16
C ARG A 292 17.51 -24.92 11.81
N TYR A 293 17.05 -23.67 11.83
CA TYR A 293 16.86 -22.90 10.60
C TYR A 293 18.20 -22.68 9.90
N ARG A 294 19.19 -22.12 10.61
CA ARG A 294 20.55 -21.88 10.09
C ARG A 294 21.18 -23.15 9.53
N SER A 295 21.03 -24.29 10.19
CA SER A 295 21.60 -25.56 9.70
C SER A 295 20.90 -26.10 8.44
N ARG A 296 19.67 -25.66 8.16
CA ARG A 296 18.88 -26.08 6.99
C ARG A 296 18.80 -25.02 5.89
N TYR A 297 19.22 -23.79 6.19
CA TYR A 297 19.26 -22.69 5.25
C TYR A 297 20.14 -23.08 4.05
N LYS A 298 19.58 -22.95 2.86
CA LYS A 298 20.27 -23.21 1.60
C LYS A 298 20.40 -21.91 0.85
N ASP A 299 21.64 -21.56 0.50
CA ASP A 299 21.92 -20.43 -0.35
C ASP A 299 21.95 -20.85 -1.82
N TYR A 300 21.20 -20.14 -2.65
CA TYR A 300 21.07 -20.39 -4.09
C TYR A 300 21.72 -19.28 -4.93
N THR A 301 22.58 -18.45 -4.32
CA THR A 301 23.21 -17.34 -5.05
C THR A 301 24.40 -17.79 -5.91
N SER A 302 24.91 -19.01 -5.74
CA SER A 302 26.07 -19.53 -6.50
C SER A 302 25.74 -19.75 -7.99
N SER A 303 26.74 -19.66 -8.87
CA SER A 303 26.52 -19.88 -10.31
C SER A 303 26.00 -21.29 -10.60
N GLU A 304 26.42 -22.29 -9.82
CA GLU A 304 25.93 -23.66 -9.95
C GLU A 304 24.46 -23.78 -9.54
N ALA A 305 24.09 -23.18 -8.41
CA ALA A 305 22.70 -23.19 -7.94
C ALA A 305 21.76 -22.46 -8.90
N LEU A 306 22.18 -21.29 -9.41
CA LEU A 306 21.41 -20.54 -10.41
C LEU A 306 21.27 -21.32 -11.72
N ARG A 307 22.32 -21.99 -12.21
CA ARG A 307 22.21 -22.87 -13.39
C ARG A 307 21.26 -24.03 -13.16
N LYS A 308 21.30 -24.66 -11.98
CA LYS A 308 20.36 -25.74 -11.62
C LYS A 308 18.91 -25.25 -11.61
N LEU A 309 18.67 -24.08 -11.02
CA LEU A 309 17.35 -23.42 -11.04
C LEU A 309 16.91 -23.10 -12.47
N GLN A 310 17.75 -22.42 -13.26
CA GLN A 310 17.44 -22.03 -14.63
C GLN A 310 17.18 -23.23 -15.55
N ASN A 311 17.95 -24.32 -15.41
CA ASN A 311 17.74 -25.54 -16.21
C ASN A 311 16.36 -26.16 -15.97
N LYS A 312 15.80 -26.01 -14.77
CA LYS A 312 14.47 -26.55 -14.41
C LYS A 312 13.34 -25.55 -14.66
N LEU A 313 13.60 -24.27 -14.41
CA LEU A 313 12.61 -23.20 -14.50
C LEU A 313 12.62 -22.46 -15.84
N GLY A 314 13.55 -22.74 -16.74
CA GLY A 314 13.71 -22.02 -18.00
C GLY A 314 14.28 -20.60 -17.85
N SER A 315 14.53 -19.93 -18.97
CA SER A 315 15.13 -18.59 -19.02
C SER A 315 14.22 -17.48 -18.47
N ASN A 316 12.90 -17.59 -18.61
CA ASN A 316 11.96 -16.63 -18.02
C ASN A 316 11.70 -16.96 -16.54
N SER A 317 12.74 -16.84 -15.72
CA SER A 317 12.70 -17.15 -14.29
C SER A 317 13.59 -16.20 -13.51
N GLY A 318 13.55 -16.26 -12.18
CA GLY A 318 14.40 -15.43 -11.35
C GLY A 318 14.52 -15.92 -9.92
N ILE A 319 15.34 -15.22 -9.14
CA ILE A 319 15.54 -15.47 -7.72
C ILE A 319 15.12 -14.26 -6.91
N HIS A 320 14.32 -14.49 -5.87
CA HIS A 320 13.83 -13.47 -4.95
C HIS A 320 14.52 -13.67 -3.60
N LEU A 321 15.22 -12.65 -3.14
CA LEU A 321 16.16 -12.76 -2.01
C LEU A 321 15.79 -11.80 -0.87
N ASP A 322 15.92 -12.27 0.38
CA ASP A 322 16.00 -11.32 1.48
C ASP A 322 17.17 -10.37 1.27
N ILE A 323 16.96 -9.09 1.54
CA ILE A 323 17.93 -8.05 1.25
C ILE A 323 19.28 -8.31 1.90
N ARG A 324 19.35 -8.97 3.07
CA ARG A 324 20.65 -9.33 3.68
C ARG A 324 21.42 -10.35 2.84
N SER A 325 20.74 -11.36 2.31
CA SER A 325 21.36 -12.36 1.41
C SER A 325 21.84 -11.69 0.12
N TYR A 326 21.07 -10.75 -0.42
CA TYR A 326 21.51 -9.98 -1.58
C TYR A 326 22.76 -9.14 -1.28
N MET A 327 22.76 -8.42 -0.15
CA MET A 327 23.90 -7.58 0.26
C MET A 327 25.19 -8.38 0.50
N GLN A 328 25.09 -9.65 0.93
CA GLN A 328 26.25 -10.54 1.07
C GLN A 328 26.79 -11.05 -0.28
N HIS A 329 25.95 -11.06 -1.31
CA HIS A 329 26.24 -11.71 -2.58
C HIS A 329 25.92 -10.81 -3.78
N LEU A 330 26.40 -9.57 -3.81
CA LEU A 330 26.10 -8.60 -4.89
C LEU A 330 26.42 -9.09 -6.30
N ALA A 331 27.36 -10.03 -6.46
CA ALA A 331 27.66 -10.68 -7.73
C ALA A 331 26.53 -11.62 -8.23
N VAL A 332 25.51 -11.90 -7.41
CA VAL A 332 24.34 -12.70 -7.80
C VAL A 332 23.59 -12.05 -8.97
N LYS A 333 23.49 -10.71 -9.01
CA LYS A 333 22.83 -9.99 -10.10
C LYS A 333 23.47 -10.32 -11.45
N SER A 334 24.79 -10.15 -11.57
CA SER A 334 25.49 -10.44 -12.83
C SER A 334 25.46 -11.92 -13.19
N ARG A 335 25.54 -12.82 -12.20
CA ARG A 335 25.43 -14.27 -12.43
C ARG A 335 24.04 -14.67 -12.93
N ALA A 336 22.98 -14.14 -12.32
CA ALA A 336 21.60 -14.37 -12.74
C ALA A 336 21.35 -13.80 -14.15
N HIS A 337 21.80 -12.57 -14.42
CA HIS A 337 21.67 -11.93 -15.73
C HIS A 337 22.35 -12.70 -16.84
N SER A 338 23.53 -13.31 -16.59
CA SER A 338 24.20 -14.18 -17.57
C SER A 338 23.40 -15.42 -17.95
N LEU A 339 22.37 -15.77 -17.18
CA LEU A 339 21.45 -16.88 -17.41
C LEU A 339 20.06 -16.39 -17.89
N GLY A 340 19.90 -15.09 -18.14
CA GLY A 340 18.62 -14.46 -18.48
C GLY A 340 17.65 -14.33 -17.30
N MET A 341 18.12 -14.59 -16.08
CA MET A 341 17.29 -14.56 -14.88
C MET A 341 17.22 -13.16 -14.26
N LYS A 342 16.07 -12.80 -13.68
CA LYS A 342 15.92 -11.59 -12.86
C LYS A 342 16.27 -11.83 -11.38
N VAL A 343 16.60 -10.76 -10.67
CA VAL A 343 16.79 -10.76 -9.21
C VAL A 343 15.87 -9.73 -8.56
N TYR A 344 15.00 -10.19 -7.66
CA TYR A 344 14.19 -9.31 -6.82
C TYR A 344 14.66 -9.39 -5.37
N THR A 345 14.37 -8.36 -4.59
CA THR A 345 14.61 -8.38 -3.15
C THR A 345 13.38 -8.06 -2.34
N TYR A 346 13.29 -8.66 -1.15
CA TYR A 346 12.29 -8.39 -0.12
C TYR A 346 12.99 -8.23 1.24
N SER A 347 12.25 -7.92 2.31
CA SER A 347 12.82 -7.95 3.66
C SER A 347 11.85 -8.44 4.73
N LEU A 348 12.38 -9.23 5.66
CA LEU A 348 11.67 -9.65 6.88
C LEU A 348 11.85 -8.67 8.07
N ASN A 349 12.61 -7.59 7.89
CA ASN A 349 12.91 -6.63 8.97
C ASN A 349 12.37 -5.23 8.66
N GLY A 350 11.31 -5.16 7.86
CA GLY A 350 10.60 -3.93 7.52
C GLY A 350 11.20 -3.15 6.35
N THR A 351 10.36 -2.31 5.76
CA THR A 351 10.68 -1.53 4.55
C THR A 351 11.80 -0.52 4.77
N ASP A 352 11.89 0.13 5.93
CA ASP A 352 12.97 1.08 6.19
C ASP A 352 14.34 0.41 6.21
N TYR A 353 14.44 -0.81 6.77
CA TYR A 353 15.67 -1.59 6.74
C TYR A 353 16.07 -1.95 5.31
N HIS A 354 15.09 -2.38 4.50
CA HIS A 354 15.26 -2.71 3.09
C HIS A 354 15.78 -1.51 2.30
N GLN A 355 15.09 -0.37 2.39
CA GLN A 355 15.47 0.86 1.70
C GLN A 355 16.86 1.35 2.13
N THR A 356 17.18 1.28 3.43
CA THR A 356 18.52 1.64 3.94
C THR A 356 19.62 0.75 3.34
N GLN A 357 19.35 -0.53 3.06
CA GLN A 357 20.33 -1.38 2.37
C GLN A 357 20.46 -1.01 0.90
N LEU A 358 19.35 -0.73 0.21
CA LEU A 358 19.35 -0.33 -1.19
C LEU A 358 20.14 0.97 -1.40
N LEU A 359 20.01 1.94 -0.48
CA LEU A 359 20.75 3.21 -0.52
C LEU A 359 22.27 3.06 -0.41
N LYS A 360 22.77 1.93 0.13
CA LYS A 360 24.22 1.64 0.18
C LYS A 360 24.78 1.15 -1.15
N LEU A 361 23.91 0.84 -2.12
CA LEU A 361 24.30 0.28 -3.39
C LEU A 361 24.46 1.37 -4.45
N ASN A 362 25.46 1.20 -5.30
CA ASN A 362 25.52 1.92 -6.55
C ASN A 362 24.31 1.55 -7.41
N LYS A 363 23.78 2.50 -8.19
CA LYS A 363 22.57 2.30 -9.02
C LYS A 363 22.65 1.06 -9.92
N ASN A 364 23.82 0.76 -10.49
CA ASN A 364 24.03 -0.45 -11.32
C ASN A 364 23.98 -1.78 -10.54
N LYS A 365 24.17 -1.75 -9.22
CA LYS A 365 24.11 -2.89 -8.31
C LYS A 365 22.76 -3.04 -7.61
N LEU A 366 21.78 -2.17 -7.87
CA LEU A 366 20.40 -2.39 -7.39
C LEU A 366 19.82 -3.66 -8.02
N PRO A 367 18.91 -4.39 -7.33
CA PRO A 367 18.22 -5.53 -7.92
C PRO A 367 17.31 -5.08 -9.08
N ASP A 368 16.80 -6.03 -9.86
CA ASP A 368 15.87 -5.73 -10.96
C ASP A 368 14.49 -5.31 -10.45
N GLY A 369 14.12 -5.78 -9.25
CA GLY A 369 12.92 -5.35 -8.57
C GLY A 369 12.97 -5.45 -7.06
N VAL A 370 12.02 -4.79 -6.41
CA VAL A 370 11.85 -4.75 -4.95
C VAL A 370 10.39 -5.03 -4.61
N ILE A 371 10.17 -5.89 -3.62
CA ILE A 371 8.86 -6.17 -3.04
C ILE A 371 8.83 -5.44 -1.69
N VAL A 372 7.97 -4.43 -1.55
CA VAL A 372 8.06 -3.43 -0.48
C VAL A 372 6.70 -2.99 0.04
N ASP A 373 6.68 -2.56 1.30
CA ASP A 373 5.59 -1.81 1.92
C ASP A 373 5.92 -0.30 1.88
N ALA A 374 6.00 0.29 0.68
CA ALA A 374 6.21 1.73 0.46
C ALA A 374 5.74 2.16 -0.93
N THR A 375 5.38 3.43 -1.09
CA THR A 375 4.91 3.96 -2.38
C THR A 375 6.03 3.99 -3.43
N PRO A 376 5.68 3.95 -4.74
CA PRO A 376 6.65 4.15 -5.81
C PRO A 376 7.36 5.50 -5.72
N TYR A 377 6.66 6.55 -5.28
CA TYR A 377 7.26 7.86 -5.01
C TYR A 377 8.42 7.74 -4.02
N LYS A 378 8.20 7.15 -2.85
CA LYS A 378 9.21 7.05 -1.78
C LYS A 378 10.45 6.27 -2.24
N ILE A 379 10.25 5.14 -2.93
CA ILE A 379 11.36 4.34 -3.47
C ILE A 379 12.14 5.12 -4.53
N CYS A 380 11.45 5.70 -5.52
CA CYS A 380 12.09 6.39 -6.61
C CYS A 380 12.77 7.69 -6.17
N GLN A 381 12.19 8.41 -5.22
CA GLN A 381 12.79 9.61 -4.67
C GLN A 381 14.05 9.31 -3.86
N ARG A 382 14.01 8.30 -2.99
CA ARG A 382 15.19 7.93 -2.18
C ARG A 382 16.33 7.38 -3.03
N LEU A 383 16.06 6.51 -4.01
CA LEU A 383 17.10 5.84 -4.79
C LEU A 383 17.59 6.64 -6.02
N PHE A 384 16.71 7.43 -6.63
CA PHE A 384 16.98 8.08 -7.92
C PHE A 384 16.72 9.58 -7.92
N THR A 385 16.26 10.15 -6.80
CA THR A 385 15.94 11.57 -6.68
C THR A 385 14.96 12.04 -7.76
N ALA A 386 13.93 11.22 -8.03
CA ALA A 386 13.04 11.33 -9.17
C ALA A 386 12.08 12.55 -9.18
N SER A 387 12.00 13.29 -8.07
CA SER A 387 11.08 14.42 -7.83
C SER A 387 11.85 15.72 -7.48
N VAL A 388 12.86 16.07 -8.29
CA VAL A 388 13.58 17.35 -8.14
C VAL A 388 12.76 18.50 -8.74
N PRO A 389 12.63 19.65 -8.05
CA PRO A 389 12.02 20.84 -8.65
C PRO A 389 12.79 21.30 -9.89
N ALA A 390 12.10 21.37 -11.03
CA ALA A 390 12.66 21.86 -12.28
C ALA A 390 12.72 23.40 -12.34
N LYS A 391 12.02 24.10 -11.43
CA LYS A 391 11.94 25.57 -11.32
C LYS A 391 11.43 26.25 -12.60
N ARG A 392 10.56 25.56 -13.35
CA ARG A 392 9.93 26.07 -14.58
C ARG A 392 8.62 26.78 -14.30
N TYR A 393 7.93 26.42 -13.22
CA TYR A 393 6.69 27.05 -12.79
C TYR A 393 6.93 28.03 -11.63
N GLN A 394 6.23 29.18 -11.65
CA GLN A 394 6.26 30.19 -10.59
C GLN A 394 4.87 30.26 -9.94
N PRO A 395 4.69 29.71 -8.72
CA PRO A 395 3.37 29.61 -8.10
C PRO A 395 2.84 30.95 -7.56
N LEU A 396 1.52 31.10 -7.63
CA LEU A 396 0.77 32.29 -7.21
C LEU A 396 0.09 32.12 -5.86
N SER A 397 -0.32 30.89 -5.50
CA SER A 397 -0.99 30.61 -4.23
C SER A 397 0.01 30.42 -3.08
N ASN A 398 -0.48 30.51 -1.83
CA ASN A 398 0.34 30.20 -0.66
C ASN A 398 0.79 28.74 -0.66
N LEU A 399 -0.12 27.81 -1.01
CA LEU A 399 0.17 26.38 -1.09
C LEU A 399 1.17 26.06 -2.21
N GLY A 400 0.96 26.61 -3.41
CA GLY A 400 1.89 26.45 -4.52
C GLY A 400 3.29 26.97 -4.18
N ARG A 401 3.39 28.16 -3.56
CA ARG A 401 4.69 28.70 -3.10
C ARG A 401 5.35 27.79 -2.07
N TYR A 402 4.58 27.23 -1.14
CA TYR A 402 5.08 26.24 -0.18
C TYR A 402 5.65 25.03 -0.90
N ILE A 403 4.89 24.39 -1.80
CA ILE A 403 5.33 23.23 -2.59
C ILE A 403 6.62 23.53 -3.37
N ALA A 404 6.73 24.70 -3.99
CA ALA A 404 7.92 25.10 -4.73
C ALA A 404 9.13 25.38 -3.83
N SER A 405 8.89 25.82 -2.59
CA SER A 405 9.95 26.08 -1.59
C SER A 405 10.50 24.81 -0.95
N LEU A 406 9.71 23.73 -0.94
CA LEU A 406 10.06 22.48 -0.26
C LEU A 406 11.38 21.89 -0.81
N PRO A 407 12.34 21.53 0.05
CA PRO A 407 13.58 20.90 -0.37
C PRO A 407 13.38 19.57 -1.10
N GLN A 408 14.45 19.07 -1.73
CA GLN A 408 14.42 17.82 -2.49
C GLN A 408 14.07 16.59 -1.62
N ASP A 409 14.45 16.59 -0.35
CA ASP A 409 14.16 15.50 0.59
C ASP A 409 12.78 15.61 1.26
N ALA A 410 11.89 16.52 0.86
CA ALA A 410 10.54 16.59 1.39
C ALA A 410 9.76 15.29 1.13
N ASP A 411 9.00 14.83 2.13
CA ASP A 411 8.23 13.60 2.12
C ASP A 411 6.77 13.83 1.67
N PHE A 412 6.52 13.68 0.37
CA PHE A 412 5.18 13.87 -0.18
C PHE A 412 4.20 12.73 0.13
N ASP A 413 4.63 11.57 0.65
CA ASP A 413 3.69 10.57 1.17
C ASP A 413 2.96 11.12 2.41
N ARG A 414 3.60 12.03 3.14
CA ARG A 414 3.08 12.70 4.34
C ARG A 414 2.65 14.13 4.07
N PHE A 415 2.27 14.44 2.82
CA PHE A 415 1.96 15.81 2.41
C PHE A 415 0.85 16.45 3.25
N GLN A 416 -0.23 15.71 3.56
CA GLN A 416 -1.32 16.23 4.40
C GLN A 416 -0.87 16.61 5.81
N GLU A 417 -0.04 15.77 6.43
CA GLU A 417 0.57 16.09 7.73
C GLU A 417 1.50 17.31 7.62
N MET A 418 2.22 17.42 6.49
CA MET A 418 3.12 18.53 6.21
C MET A 418 2.41 19.89 6.15
N LEU A 419 1.16 19.94 5.67
CA LEU A 419 0.40 21.18 5.58
C LEU A 419 0.20 21.85 6.95
N GLY A 420 0.16 21.06 8.03
CA GLY A 420 0.08 21.58 9.40
C GLY A 420 1.33 22.31 9.88
N TYR A 421 2.43 22.25 9.14
CA TYR A 421 3.71 22.89 9.46
C TYR A 421 4.10 24.05 8.52
N GLN A 422 3.23 24.34 7.55
CA GLN A 422 3.49 25.30 6.49
C GLN A 422 3.68 26.72 7.05
N THR A 423 2.83 27.12 8.00
CA THR A 423 2.84 28.47 8.58
C THR A 423 4.09 28.75 9.41
N GLU A 424 4.68 27.73 10.02
CA GLU A 424 5.88 27.81 10.83
C GLU A 424 7.16 27.68 9.97
N GLY A 425 7.02 27.42 8.67
CA GLY A 425 8.15 27.27 7.75
C GLY A 425 8.88 25.93 7.88
N TYR A 426 8.19 24.88 8.31
CA TYR A 426 8.75 23.53 8.43
C TYR A 426 8.17 22.57 7.39
N TYR A 427 8.84 21.44 7.22
CA TYR A 427 8.44 20.34 6.37
C TYR A 427 8.91 19.00 6.95
N LEU A 428 8.26 17.93 6.52
CA LEU A 428 8.67 16.57 6.85
C LEU A 428 9.66 16.08 5.79
N SER A 429 10.85 15.72 6.22
CA SER A 429 11.89 15.10 5.41
C SER A 429 11.74 13.59 5.37
N LEU A 430 12.05 13.01 4.22
CA LEU A 430 12.13 11.58 4.00
C LEU A 430 13.10 10.90 4.97
N ASN A 431 14.15 11.59 5.46
CA ASN A 431 15.21 10.95 6.25
C ASN A 431 15.24 11.38 7.72
N ASP A 432 14.96 12.65 8.00
CA ASP A 432 15.27 13.24 9.32
C ASP A 432 14.03 13.79 10.04
N GLY A 433 12.80 13.48 9.57
CA GLY A 433 11.57 14.01 10.17
C GLY A 433 11.42 15.52 9.94
N LEU A 434 10.94 16.27 10.93
CA LEU A 434 10.61 17.70 10.78
C LEU A 434 11.86 18.58 10.62
N LYS A 435 11.92 19.39 9.55
CA LYS A 435 13.03 20.30 9.21
C LYS A 435 12.51 21.68 8.81
N SER A 436 13.34 22.71 8.98
CA SER A 436 13.04 24.08 8.53
C SER A 436 13.34 24.25 7.05
N ILE A 437 12.46 24.93 6.31
CA ILE A 437 12.63 25.22 4.87
C ILE A 437 13.74 26.25 4.65
N THR A 438 13.82 27.26 5.52
CA THR A 438 14.92 28.22 5.53
C THR A 438 16.00 27.78 6.51
N GLY A 439 17.27 27.90 6.12
CA GLY A 439 18.43 27.78 7.01
C GLY A 439 18.53 28.92 8.03
N THR A 440 17.41 29.42 8.54
CA THR A 440 17.38 30.32 9.69
C THR A 440 17.93 29.54 10.87
N LYS A 441 19.22 29.76 11.16
CA LYS A 441 19.73 29.64 12.52
C LYS A 441 18.82 30.48 13.39
N LYS A 442 17.78 29.88 13.99
CA LYS A 442 17.25 30.44 15.23
C LYS A 442 18.46 30.51 16.15
N ALA A 443 18.79 31.71 16.62
CA ALA A 443 19.81 31.87 17.63
C ALA A 443 19.50 30.85 18.72
N GLN A 444 20.44 29.96 19.03
CA GLN A 444 20.32 29.17 20.25
C GLN A 444 20.21 30.20 21.37
N VAL A 445 19.02 30.36 21.93
CA VAL A 445 18.88 31.05 23.20
C VAL A 445 19.65 30.18 24.17
N LYS A 446 20.83 30.62 24.57
CA LYS A 446 21.49 30.06 25.75
C LYS A 446 20.50 30.26 26.89
N ASN A 447 19.88 29.18 27.35
CA ASN A 447 19.16 29.20 28.62
C ASN A 447 20.17 29.58 29.70
N THR A 448 20.16 30.84 30.11
CA THR A 448 21.00 31.37 31.20
C THR A 448 20.34 31.20 32.56
N THR A 449 19.15 30.59 32.64
CA THR A 449 18.51 30.26 33.90
C THR A 449 19.06 28.93 34.42
N PRO A 450 19.76 28.91 35.57
CA PRO A 450 20.24 27.66 36.14
C PRO A 450 19.04 26.85 36.62
N THR A 451 18.75 25.72 35.98
CA THR A 451 17.80 24.75 36.51
C THR A 451 18.46 24.06 37.72
N PRO A 452 17.87 24.09 38.93
CA PRO A 452 18.44 23.36 40.05
C PRO A 452 18.39 21.86 39.72
N LEU A 453 19.58 21.25 39.67
CA LEU A 453 19.76 19.81 39.45
C LEU A 453 19.25 19.05 40.68
N LEU A 454 18.37 18.06 40.48
CA LEU A 454 18.15 17.02 41.48
C LEU A 454 19.40 16.11 41.55
N GLU A 455 19.58 15.44 42.68
CA GLU A 455 20.78 14.68 43.12
C GLU A 455 21.32 13.62 42.11
N HIS A 456 20.59 13.36 41.02
CA HIS A 456 20.95 12.42 39.95
C HIS A 456 20.99 13.01 38.53
N GLY A 457 21.03 14.34 38.39
CA GLY A 457 21.40 14.99 37.11
C GLY A 457 20.32 15.05 36.04
N PHE A 458 19.05 14.84 36.38
CA PHE A 458 17.93 15.11 35.47
C PHE A 458 17.43 16.55 35.61
N PRO A 459 17.13 17.27 34.51
CA PRO A 459 16.44 18.54 34.59
C PRO A 459 15.01 18.34 35.08
N THR A 460 14.55 19.21 35.97
CA THR A 460 13.15 19.25 36.41
C THR A 460 12.27 19.67 35.24
N ILE A 461 11.45 18.76 34.71
CA ILE A 461 10.35 19.15 33.81
C ILE A 461 9.24 19.67 34.71
N THR A 462 9.10 20.99 34.80
CA THR A 462 7.88 21.59 35.34
C THR A 462 6.87 21.63 34.22
N ASP A 463 5.89 20.73 34.25
CA ASP A 463 4.75 20.79 33.35
C ASP A 463 4.08 22.16 33.52
N GLU A 464 3.92 22.90 32.43
CA GLU A 464 3.08 24.10 32.44
C GLU A 464 1.63 23.70 32.77
N LYS A 465 0.90 24.61 33.43
CA LYS A 465 -0.50 24.39 33.77
C LYS A 465 -1.31 24.18 32.49
N ILE A 466 -1.74 22.94 32.28
CA ILE A 466 -2.62 22.55 31.18
C ILE A 466 -3.99 23.19 31.41
N GLU A 467 -4.43 24.04 30.48
CA GLU A 467 -5.71 24.73 30.57
C GLU A 467 -6.83 23.90 29.91
N HIS A 468 -7.62 23.21 30.73
CA HIS A 468 -8.63 22.23 30.28
C HIS A 468 -9.95 22.83 29.76
N LYS A 469 -10.02 24.13 29.43
CA LYS A 469 -11.30 24.82 29.16
C LYS A 469 -11.67 25.02 27.69
N THR A 470 -10.81 24.66 26.74
CA THR A 470 -11.16 24.69 25.30
C THR A 470 -10.79 23.35 24.65
N GLY A 471 -11.70 22.80 23.85
CA GLY A 471 -11.72 21.39 23.46
C GLY A 471 -10.58 20.90 22.55
N GLU A 472 -10.34 19.59 22.63
CA GLU A 472 -9.69 18.65 21.68
C GLU A 472 -8.38 19.03 20.96
N THR A 473 -7.64 20.06 21.34
CA THR A 473 -6.30 20.29 20.79
C THR A 473 -5.31 20.78 21.83
N ILE A 474 -4.20 20.05 22.00
CA ILE A 474 -3.05 20.51 22.78
C ILE A 474 -2.30 21.52 21.91
N LEU A 475 -2.53 22.81 22.14
CA LEU A 475 -1.75 23.91 21.56
C LEU A 475 -0.48 24.13 22.40
N LEU A 476 0.66 23.61 21.94
CA LEU A 476 1.96 24.02 22.47
C LEU A 476 2.29 25.41 21.91
N THR A 477 1.98 26.44 22.69
CA THR A 477 2.31 27.82 22.35
C THR A 477 3.78 28.06 22.67
N LEU A 478 4.63 28.16 21.64
CA LEU A 478 6.01 28.62 21.86
C LEU A 478 5.97 30.10 22.28
N PRO A 479 6.77 30.51 23.28
CA PRO A 479 6.65 31.84 23.88
C PRO A 479 6.87 32.95 22.85
N ASP A 480 5.90 33.86 22.77
CA ASP A 480 5.96 35.02 21.91
C ASP A 480 6.93 36.07 22.48
N SER A 481 7.72 36.66 21.59
CA SER A 481 8.69 37.69 21.90
C SER A 481 7.97 39.01 22.16
N LYS A 482 7.44 39.21 23.37
CA LYS A 482 7.23 40.53 24.01
C LYS A 482 6.55 40.36 25.37
N ALA A 483 7.36 40.17 26.41
CA ALA A 483 7.05 40.67 27.74
C ALA A 483 8.40 41.04 28.40
N LYS A 484 8.43 42.25 28.96
CA LYS A 484 9.61 42.95 29.49
C LYS A 484 10.28 42.24 30.64
#